data_AF-A0A7V3RST5-F1
#
_entry.id   AF-A0A7V3RST5-F1
#
_cell.length_a   1.000
_cell.length_b   1.000
_cell.length_c   1.000
_cell.angle_alpha   90.00
_cell.angle_beta   90.00
_cell.angle_gamma   90.00
#
_symmetry.space_group_name_H-M   'P 1'
#
loop_
_entity.id
_entity.type
_entity.pdbx_description
1 polymer ?
#
loop_
_entity_poly.entity_id
_entity_poly.type
_entity_poly.pdbx_seq_one_letter_code
_entity_poly.pdbx_strand_id
1 'polypeptide(L)'
;MPRGLGSSSLQPHADAGRTECLRSVGATGGKPLDQSSNPNHADQLRPAANVPAPSGADAVRPTEAPPLTPAAWLANNALYLIILGAAIGLIWYKLGLEGLWSAAKVVLGIGFVIFIHELGHFLAAKWCDVHVQTFSIGFGPALPGCSFQRGETTYKLAVLPLGGYVNMVGEGLEAEEDENYPRSCKNKTVGQRMLIISAGVLMNVLLGCVLFIVVYYYHGVWKHPAVVGRVDAAGAMWTKGIPTGALITKLDGITDPTFENLQRKVILSAKGEEIPFTFRMFDDNGNVIEERTVDLLPRLDPNDPNPVVGVGPVQQLRLPPKPEKDLGLLPVVKGSPAVAARPLPVKEEEIIVATTDPDSPESITEIKHELQSGAFDYQELSRRVRALQGKKMVVRVLPKGADAQAKPMEREVPLEGFQWNDTIVGCTEVQVAGPYNPFRVRELPRDPRHNSGDQRDPFVFHKRLRQLIDKPIVVQVRRGDPNNSSLREPLAQDGPLVNLFVPPAYHFTFGMRMKMGKVAGVRDNSPAARAGVQKGDELIKVVLIDEHGEPLYASDDLDPERLPFELMQAAAKRPGKKKVMLTLRRELERVAKDITCEPVEWEERWEDDREAALAAASPLPIPQLGV
;
A
#
# COMPACT_ATOMS: atom_id res chain seq x y z
N MET A 1 -12.11 -25.28 24.57
CA MET A 1 -13.39 -24.62 24.88
C MET A 1 -13.47 -23.30 24.13
N PRO A 2 -14.42 -23.09 23.21
CA PRO A 2 -14.61 -21.79 22.57
C PRO A 2 -15.85 -21.09 23.13
N ARG A 3 -15.73 -19.79 23.41
CA ARG A 3 -16.87 -18.88 23.62
C ARG A 3 -17.21 -18.24 22.28
N GLY A 4 -18.47 -18.38 21.89
CA GLY A 4 -19.04 -17.81 20.67
C GLY A 4 -19.50 -16.36 20.83
N LEU A 5 -19.50 -15.68 19.69
CA LEU A 5 -20.24 -14.46 19.33
C LEU A 5 -20.54 -14.69 17.85
N GLY A 6 -21.77 -14.81 17.33
CA GLY A 6 -23.00 -14.12 17.65
C GLY A 6 -23.49 -13.50 16.32
N SER A 7 -23.97 -14.34 15.38
CA SER A 7 -24.49 -13.91 14.08
C SER A 7 -25.98 -13.56 14.21
N SER A 8 -26.34 -12.30 14.02
CA SER A 8 -27.74 -11.90 13.84
C SER A 8 -28.11 -12.01 12.36
N SER A 9 -28.90 -13.03 12.03
CA SER A 9 -29.66 -13.14 10.79
C SER A 9 -30.95 -12.32 10.90
N LEU A 10 -31.32 -11.64 9.82
CA LEU A 10 -32.69 -11.15 9.62
C LEU A 10 -33.19 -11.75 8.30
N GLN A 11 -34.17 -12.65 8.42
CA GLN A 11 -34.95 -13.20 7.32
C GLN A 11 -36.06 -12.21 6.87
N PRO A 12 -36.56 -12.36 5.64
CA PRO A 12 -37.45 -11.39 5.00
C PRO A 12 -38.93 -11.68 5.29
N HIS A 13 -39.75 -10.63 5.35
CA HIS A 13 -41.21 -10.74 5.27
C HIS A 13 -41.73 -9.98 4.04
N ALA A 14 -42.26 -10.74 3.08
CA ALA A 14 -43.41 -10.34 2.27
C ALA A 14 -44.68 -10.45 3.17
N ASP A 15 -45.77 -9.71 3.01
CA ASP A 15 -46.43 -9.29 1.78
C ASP A 15 -47.50 -8.20 2.05
N ALA A 16 -48.06 -7.66 0.96
CA ALA A 16 -49.34 -6.95 0.83
C ALA A 16 -49.43 -5.41 1.06
N GLY A 17 -49.13 -4.68 -0.01
CA GLY A 17 -50.13 -3.92 -0.78
C GLY A 17 -50.95 -2.82 -0.08
N ARG A 18 -50.48 -1.58 -0.17
CA ARG A 18 -51.32 -0.37 -0.29
C ARG A 18 -50.59 0.72 -1.08
N THR A 19 -51.19 1.10 -2.19
CA THR A 19 -50.92 2.27 -3.02
C THR A 19 -50.94 3.55 -2.19
N GLU A 20 -49.86 4.33 -2.21
CA GLU A 20 -49.92 5.76 -1.91
C GLU A 20 -48.79 6.55 -2.59
N CYS A 21 -49.15 7.78 -2.94
CA CYS A 21 -48.59 8.59 -4.01
C CYS A 21 -47.33 9.37 -3.59
N LEU A 22 -46.47 9.66 -4.58
CA LEU A 22 -45.29 10.51 -4.50
C LEU A 22 -45.56 11.83 -3.76
N ARG A 23 -44.81 12.07 -2.67
CA ARG A 23 -44.76 13.39 -2.00
C ARG A 23 -43.60 14.23 -2.53
N SER A 24 -43.99 15.34 -3.12
CA SER A 24 -43.20 16.45 -3.59
C SER A 24 -42.61 17.28 -2.44
N VAL A 25 -41.47 17.90 -2.76
CA VAL A 25 -40.74 18.90 -1.99
C VAL A 25 -41.64 20.10 -1.70
N GLY A 26 -41.72 20.49 -0.43
CA GLY A 26 -42.59 21.54 0.07
C GLY A 26 -42.23 22.93 -0.46
N ALA A 27 -43.23 23.57 -1.05
CA ALA A 27 -43.30 25.00 -1.28
C ALA A 27 -44.15 25.67 -0.20
N THR A 28 -43.61 26.70 0.44
CA THR A 28 -44.36 27.76 1.15
C THR A 28 -43.65 29.06 0.75
N GLY A 29 -44.27 30.08 0.15
CA GLY A 29 -45.66 30.47 0.11
C GLY A 29 -45.80 31.85 0.75
N GLY A 30 -45.62 32.91 -0.06
CA GLY A 30 -45.90 34.30 0.33
C GLY A 30 -46.11 35.16 -0.93
N LYS A 31 -47.37 35.47 -1.23
CA LYS A 31 -47.90 36.12 -2.44
C LYS A 31 -47.86 37.67 -2.36
N PRO A 32 -48.05 38.38 -3.50
CA PRO A 32 -47.81 39.80 -3.66
C PRO A 32 -48.98 40.68 -3.21
N LEU A 33 -48.71 41.94 -2.88
CA LEU A 33 -49.71 42.98 -2.67
C LEU A 33 -49.36 44.20 -3.53
N ASP A 34 -50.17 44.38 -4.56
CA ASP A 34 -50.43 45.63 -5.28
C ASP A 34 -51.93 45.93 -5.09
N GLN A 35 -52.30 47.22 -5.07
CA GLN A 35 -53.58 47.89 -4.69
C GLN A 35 -53.39 48.80 -3.45
N SER A 36 -53.76 50.09 -3.44
CA SER A 36 -54.57 50.89 -4.37
C SER A 36 -54.39 52.40 -4.10
N SER A 37 -54.47 53.17 -5.18
CA SER A 37 -55.01 54.54 -5.36
C SER A 37 -55.36 55.41 -4.15
N ASN A 38 -54.92 56.68 -4.22
CA ASN A 38 -55.89 57.79 -4.27
C ASN A 38 -55.35 58.98 -5.12
N PRO A 39 -56.17 59.61 -5.98
CA PRO A 39 -55.80 60.70 -6.86
C PRO A 39 -56.18 62.07 -6.25
N ASN A 40 -55.43 63.13 -6.57
CA ASN A 40 -55.86 64.53 -6.72
C ASN A 40 -54.65 65.46 -6.61
N HIS A 41 -54.14 65.94 -7.75
CA HIS A 41 -54.33 67.33 -8.17
C HIS A 41 -53.46 67.63 -9.40
N ALA A 42 -54.13 68.04 -10.46
CA ALA A 42 -53.55 68.69 -11.62
C ALA A 42 -53.17 70.16 -11.28
N ASP A 43 -52.34 70.71 -12.17
CA ASP A 43 -51.97 72.13 -12.32
C ASP A 43 -51.01 72.75 -11.31
N GLN A 44 -49.75 72.94 -11.74
CA GLN A 44 -49.24 74.29 -12.01
C GLN A 44 -47.90 74.25 -12.77
N LEU A 45 -47.95 74.63 -14.05
CA LEU A 45 -46.82 75.12 -14.84
C LEU A 45 -46.50 76.56 -14.43
N ARG A 46 -45.27 76.84 -13.97
CA ARG A 46 -44.58 78.12 -14.23
C ARG A 46 -43.05 77.95 -14.30
N PRO A 47 -42.34 78.68 -15.18
CA PRO A 47 -40.91 78.54 -15.43
C PRO A 47 -40.06 79.58 -14.66
N ALA A 48 -38.74 79.39 -14.79
CA ALA A 48 -37.62 80.30 -14.55
C ALA A 48 -36.94 80.22 -13.17
N ALA A 49 -35.67 79.77 -13.14
CA ALA A 49 -34.54 80.69 -13.08
C ALA A 49 -33.21 79.93 -13.20
N ASN A 50 -32.41 80.31 -14.20
CA ASN A 50 -30.96 80.10 -14.23
C ASN A 50 -30.33 80.82 -13.04
N VAL A 51 -29.57 80.10 -12.19
CA VAL A 51 -28.58 80.66 -11.27
C VAL A 51 -27.35 79.74 -11.30
N PRO A 52 -26.12 80.28 -11.41
CA PRO A 52 -24.94 79.53 -11.87
C PRO A 52 -24.25 78.74 -10.75
N ALA A 53 -23.40 77.82 -11.18
CA ALA A 53 -22.56 76.96 -10.35
C ALA A 53 -21.69 77.75 -9.35
N PRO A 54 -21.54 77.28 -8.09
CA PRO A 54 -20.45 77.72 -7.24
C PRO A 54 -19.16 76.97 -7.61
N SER A 55 -18.20 77.74 -8.09
CA SER A 55 -16.79 77.39 -8.17
C SER A 55 -16.20 77.08 -6.80
N GLY A 56 -15.32 76.09 -6.74
CA GLY A 56 -14.25 76.00 -5.74
C GLY A 56 -14.70 75.67 -4.32
N ALA A 57 -14.85 74.38 -4.04
CA ALA A 57 -14.63 73.86 -2.70
C ALA A 57 -13.56 72.76 -2.83
N ASP A 58 -12.34 73.10 -2.41
CA ASP A 58 -11.27 72.14 -2.18
C ASP A 58 -11.81 71.02 -1.30
N ALA A 59 -11.91 69.82 -1.86
CA ALA A 59 -12.17 68.61 -1.10
C ALA A 59 -10.97 68.39 -0.17
N VAL A 60 -11.13 68.78 1.09
CA VAL A 60 -10.23 68.43 2.18
C VAL A 60 -10.15 66.91 2.20
N ARG A 61 -9.04 66.35 1.69
CA ARG A 61 -8.68 64.96 1.94
C ARG A 61 -8.61 64.79 3.47
N PRO A 62 -9.20 63.74 4.06
CA PRO A 62 -8.89 63.41 5.44
C PRO A 62 -7.39 63.19 5.52
N THR A 63 -6.69 64.02 6.29
CA THR A 63 -5.31 63.81 6.66
C THR A 63 -5.22 62.45 7.36
N GLU A 64 -4.60 61.48 6.69
CA GLU A 64 -4.20 60.22 7.33
C GLU A 64 -3.43 60.57 8.60
N ALA A 65 -3.85 59.98 9.74
CA ALA A 65 -3.10 60.11 10.97
C ALA A 65 -1.64 59.70 10.72
N PRO A 66 -0.65 60.41 11.30
CA PRO A 66 0.76 60.09 11.09
C PRO A 66 1.02 58.61 11.41
N PRO A 67 1.89 57.92 10.66
CA PRO A 67 2.18 56.51 10.90
C PRO A 67 2.56 56.33 12.37
N LEU A 68 1.79 55.53 13.10
CA LEU A 68 2.04 55.26 14.51
C LEU A 68 3.49 54.80 14.65
N THR A 69 4.23 55.43 15.57
CA THR A 69 5.59 54.95 15.90
C THR A 69 5.48 53.48 16.32
N PRO A 70 6.50 52.63 16.07
CA PRO A 70 6.43 51.21 16.45
C PRO A 70 6.02 50.98 17.90
N ALA A 71 6.43 51.87 18.81
CA ALA A 71 6.03 51.86 20.22
C ALA A 71 4.54 52.19 20.44
N ALA A 72 4.00 53.20 19.76
CA ALA A 72 2.58 53.56 19.84
C ALA A 72 1.68 52.49 19.21
N TRP A 73 2.16 51.84 18.15
CA TRP A 73 1.49 50.70 17.53
C TRP A 73 1.45 49.49 18.47
N LEU A 74 2.54 49.17 19.15
CA LEU A 74 2.58 48.08 20.15
C LEU A 74 1.60 48.35 21.30
N ALA A 75 1.55 49.59 21.80
CA ALA A 75 0.63 49.98 22.87
C ALA A 75 -0.84 49.84 22.44
N ASN A 76 -1.18 50.31 21.24
CA ASN A 76 -2.56 50.26 20.71
C ASN A 76 -3.02 48.83 20.37
N ASN A 77 -2.09 47.90 20.17
CA ASN A 77 -2.38 46.52 19.77
C ASN A 77 -1.99 45.49 20.83
N ALA A 78 -1.72 45.93 22.06
CA ALA A 78 -1.26 45.09 23.16
C ALA A 78 -2.17 43.87 23.41
N LEU A 79 -3.49 44.03 23.33
CA LEU A 79 -4.43 42.94 23.52
C LEU A 79 -4.26 41.82 22.48
N TYR A 80 -4.10 42.16 21.20
CA TYR A 80 -3.89 41.18 20.13
C TYR A 80 -2.57 40.41 20.31
N LEU A 81 -1.52 41.12 20.73
CA LEU A 81 -0.20 40.53 20.98
C LEU A 81 -0.21 39.63 22.21
N ILE A 82 -0.97 39.97 23.25
CA ILE A 82 -1.16 39.12 24.44
C ILE A 82 -1.87 37.83 24.07
N ILE A 83 -2.96 37.90 23.29
CA ILE A 83 -3.71 36.71 22.85
C ILE A 83 -2.82 35.82 21.97
N LEU A 84 -2.10 36.41 21.03
CA LEU A 84 -1.18 35.68 20.15
C LEU A 84 -0.04 35.03 20.95
N GLY A 85 0.56 35.76 21.89
CA GLY A 85 1.61 35.26 22.78
C GLY A 85 1.11 34.15 23.70
N ALA A 86 -0.11 34.26 24.24
CA ALA A 86 -0.74 33.22 25.05
C ALA A 86 -1.02 31.95 24.23
N ALA A 87 -1.47 32.08 22.99
CA ALA A 87 -1.69 30.95 22.09
C ALA A 87 -0.37 30.23 21.74
N ILE A 88 0.67 30.98 21.38
CA ILE A 88 2.02 30.45 21.12
C ILE A 88 2.57 29.77 22.37
N GLY A 89 2.46 30.42 23.53
CA GLY A 89 2.89 29.88 24.82
C GLY A 89 2.14 28.59 25.20
N LEU A 90 0.83 28.52 24.94
CA LEU A 90 0.03 27.32 25.17
C LEU A 90 0.43 26.16 24.25
N ILE A 91 0.64 26.43 22.96
CA ILE A 91 1.11 25.43 22.00
C ILE A 91 2.48 24.92 22.42
N TRP A 92 3.40 25.80 22.76
CA TRP A 92 4.73 25.41 23.23
C TRP A 92 4.67 24.59 24.53
N TYR A 93 3.86 25.01 25.50
CA TYR A 93 3.67 24.30 26.77
C TYR A 93 3.10 22.90 26.57
N LYS A 94 2.18 22.71 25.62
CA LYS A 94 1.50 21.43 25.38
C LYS A 94 2.23 20.51 24.40
N LEU A 95 2.91 21.07 23.40
CA LEU A 95 3.41 20.33 22.22
C LEU A 95 4.91 20.56 21.96
N GLY A 96 5.60 21.36 22.77
CA GLY A 96 7.02 21.65 22.60
C GLY A 96 7.34 22.44 21.34
N LEU A 97 8.63 22.45 20.96
CA LEU A 97 9.13 23.19 19.80
C LEU A 97 8.61 22.61 18.48
N GLU A 98 8.48 21.28 18.39
CA GLU A 98 7.91 20.60 17.23
C GLU A 98 6.45 20.99 16.99
N GLY A 99 5.70 21.22 18.07
CA GLY A 99 4.34 21.74 18.02
C GLY A 99 4.26 23.14 17.43
N LEU A 100 5.18 24.04 17.82
CA LEU A 100 5.27 25.38 17.25
C LEU A 100 5.59 25.35 15.76
N TRP A 101 6.53 24.50 15.36
CA TRP A 101 6.89 24.33 13.95
C TRP A 101 5.72 23.81 13.12
N SER A 102 4.98 22.83 13.66
CA SER A 102 3.78 22.29 13.02
C SER A 102 2.68 23.35 12.90
N ALA A 103 2.45 24.14 13.97
CA ALA A 103 1.49 25.24 13.94
C ALA A 103 1.86 26.32 12.92
N ALA A 104 3.15 26.66 12.81
CA ALA A 104 3.63 27.62 11.80
C ALA A 104 3.35 27.15 10.37
N LYS A 105 3.56 25.87 10.06
CA LYS A 105 3.22 25.29 8.74
C LYS A 105 1.72 25.41 8.45
N VAL A 106 0.87 25.14 9.44
CA VAL A 106 -0.60 25.24 9.31
C VAL A 106 -1.02 26.67 9.04
N VAL A 107 -0.49 27.64 9.80
CA VAL A 107 -0.79 29.07 9.60
C VAL A 107 -0.34 29.52 8.22
N LEU A 108 0.84 29.12 7.77
CA LEU A 108 1.34 29.45 6.43
C LEU A 108 0.46 28.83 5.33
N GLY A 109 0.09 27.55 5.47
CA GLY A 109 -0.75 26.85 4.50
C GLY A 109 -2.16 27.46 4.40
N ILE A 110 -2.82 27.67 5.53
CA ILE A 110 -4.15 28.29 5.58
C ILE A 110 -4.09 29.74 5.08
N GLY A 111 -3.11 30.51 5.54
CA GLY A 111 -2.92 31.90 5.10
C GLY A 111 -2.70 32.02 3.59
N PHE A 112 -1.94 31.08 3.00
CA PHE A 112 -1.73 31.04 1.55
C PHE A 112 -3.02 30.73 0.77
N VAL A 113 -3.82 29.76 1.23
CA VAL A 113 -5.12 29.43 0.61
C VAL A 113 -6.09 30.62 0.70
N ILE A 114 -6.15 31.28 1.85
CA ILE A 114 -7.00 32.47 2.04
C ILE A 114 -6.51 33.62 1.14
N PHE A 115 -5.20 33.86 1.05
CA PHE A 115 -4.66 34.88 0.17
C PHE A 115 -5.09 34.66 -1.29
N ILE A 116 -5.00 33.43 -1.79
CA ILE A 116 -5.42 33.11 -3.17
C ILE A 116 -6.94 33.25 -3.34
N HIS A 117 -7.73 32.91 -2.31
CA HIS A 117 -9.17 33.12 -2.28
C HIS A 117 -9.54 34.61 -2.44
N GLU A 118 -8.97 35.46 -1.58
CA GLU A 118 -9.21 36.91 -1.64
C GLU A 118 -8.67 37.51 -2.94
N LEU A 119 -7.54 37.00 -3.44
CA LEU A 119 -6.99 37.41 -4.73
C LEU A 119 -7.98 37.14 -5.87
N GLY A 120 -8.75 36.04 -5.80
CA GLY A 120 -9.82 35.74 -6.74
C GLY A 120 -10.91 36.81 -6.77
N HIS A 121 -11.46 37.14 -5.60
CA HIS A 121 -12.44 38.23 -5.48
C HIS A 121 -11.88 39.55 -5.99
N PHE A 122 -10.65 39.89 -5.61
CA PHE A 122 -9.97 41.11 -6.03
C PHE A 122 -9.79 41.21 -7.55
N LEU A 123 -9.26 40.16 -8.18
CA LEU A 123 -9.02 40.12 -9.63
C LEU A 123 -10.34 40.20 -10.40
N ALA A 124 -11.38 39.48 -9.97
CA ALA A 124 -12.69 39.54 -10.59
C ALA A 124 -13.33 40.92 -10.45
N ALA A 125 -13.22 41.55 -9.27
CA ALA A 125 -13.72 42.89 -9.02
C ALA A 125 -13.03 43.93 -9.93
N LYS A 126 -11.69 43.88 -10.03
CA LYS A 126 -10.93 44.76 -10.93
C LYS A 126 -11.25 44.51 -12.40
N TRP A 127 -11.46 43.27 -12.81
CA TRP A 127 -11.83 42.94 -14.19
C TRP A 127 -13.25 43.43 -14.54
N CYS A 128 -14.17 43.40 -13.60
CA CYS A 128 -15.52 43.95 -13.74
C CYS A 128 -15.61 45.47 -13.52
N ASP A 129 -14.45 46.15 -13.38
CA ASP A 129 -14.32 47.57 -13.12
C ASP A 129 -15.08 48.03 -11.86
N VAL A 130 -14.97 47.26 -10.78
CA VAL A 130 -15.45 47.61 -9.44
C VAL A 130 -14.34 48.29 -8.64
N HIS A 131 -14.70 49.35 -7.93
CA HIS A 131 -13.76 50.04 -7.05
C HIS A 131 -13.53 49.23 -5.76
N VAL A 132 -12.28 48.84 -5.54
CA VAL A 132 -11.84 48.10 -4.35
C VAL A 132 -11.09 49.06 -3.44
N GLN A 133 -11.64 49.33 -2.26
CA GLN A 133 -11.06 50.23 -1.28
C GLN A 133 -9.87 49.58 -0.56
N THR A 134 -10.01 48.33 -0.12
CA THR A 134 -8.99 47.64 0.67
C THR A 134 -8.85 46.18 0.27
N PHE A 135 -7.61 45.73 0.08
CA PHE A 135 -7.25 44.32 -0.02
C PHE A 135 -6.39 43.97 1.20
N SER A 136 -6.95 43.18 2.12
CA SER A 136 -6.28 42.82 3.37
C SER A 136 -5.98 41.32 3.43
N ILE A 137 -4.72 41.00 3.75
CA ILE A 137 -4.30 39.67 4.16
C ILE A 137 -4.23 39.67 5.68
N GLY A 138 -5.05 38.88 6.33
CA GLY A 138 -5.23 38.86 7.78
C GLY A 138 -6.25 39.88 8.29
N PHE A 139 -6.58 39.75 9.58
CA PHE A 139 -7.48 40.62 10.31
C PHE A 139 -6.76 41.52 11.33
N GLY A 140 -7.41 42.63 11.69
CA GLY A 140 -6.94 43.56 12.72
C GLY A 140 -6.00 44.65 12.19
N PRO A 141 -5.14 45.24 13.03
CA PRO A 141 -4.24 46.34 12.67
C PRO A 141 -3.22 45.88 11.61
N ALA A 142 -2.81 46.81 10.73
CA ALA A 142 -1.72 46.55 9.79
C ALA A 142 -0.42 46.36 10.57
N LEU A 143 0.42 45.41 10.17
CA LEU A 143 1.78 45.32 10.71
C LEU A 143 2.55 46.62 10.41
N PRO A 144 3.44 47.08 11.31
CA PRO A 144 4.19 48.32 11.09
C PRO A 144 4.93 48.30 9.75
N GLY A 145 4.62 49.27 8.87
CA GLY A 145 5.22 49.37 7.53
C GLY A 145 4.65 48.42 6.47
N CYS A 146 3.65 47.59 6.79
CA CYS A 146 3.03 46.64 5.86
C CYS A 146 1.64 47.08 5.37
N SER A 147 1.43 48.38 5.22
CA SER A 147 0.28 48.97 4.53
C SER A 147 0.76 50.01 3.52
N PHE A 148 0.29 49.92 2.30
CA PHE A 148 0.58 50.92 1.27
C PHE A 148 -0.62 51.08 0.34
N GLN A 149 -0.83 52.30 -0.15
CA GLN A 149 -1.83 52.58 -1.15
C GLN A 149 -1.19 52.52 -2.54
N ARG A 150 -1.79 51.76 -3.47
CA ARG A 150 -1.37 51.73 -4.87
C ARG A 150 -2.58 52.01 -5.75
N GLY A 151 -2.57 53.19 -6.38
CA GLY A 151 -3.72 53.71 -7.10
C GLY A 151 -4.86 53.98 -6.13
N GLU A 152 -6.00 53.32 -6.36
CA GLU A 152 -7.23 53.48 -5.57
C GLU A 152 -7.42 52.40 -4.49
N THR A 153 -6.53 51.41 -4.42
CA THR A 153 -6.66 50.28 -3.49
C THR A 153 -5.57 50.34 -2.43
N THR A 154 -5.98 50.22 -1.16
CA THR A 154 -5.07 50.06 -0.02
C THR A 154 -4.75 48.58 0.19
N TYR A 155 -3.48 48.23 0.10
CA TYR A 155 -2.98 46.89 0.37
C TYR A 155 -2.47 46.82 1.81
N LYS A 156 -2.93 45.82 2.56
CA LYS A 156 -2.64 45.69 4.00
C LYS A 156 -2.30 44.25 4.37
N LEU A 157 -1.24 44.07 5.15
CA LEU A 157 -0.95 42.83 5.84
C LEU A 157 -1.18 43.04 7.35
N ALA A 158 -2.09 42.28 7.94
CA ALA A 158 -2.53 42.46 9.32
C ALA A 158 -1.92 41.41 10.27
N VAL A 159 -1.98 41.70 11.58
CA VAL A 159 -1.34 40.88 12.63
C VAL A 159 -1.91 39.48 12.76
N LEU A 160 -3.22 39.31 12.53
CA LEU A 160 -3.87 38.00 12.64
C LEU A 160 -3.92 37.33 11.26
N PRO A 161 -3.13 36.27 11.01
CA PRO A 161 -3.04 35.63 9.70
C PRO A 161 -4.23 34.71 9.37
N LEU A 162 -5.21 34.58 10.27
CA LEU A 162 -6.36 33.67 10.16
C LEU A 162 -7.51 34.27 9.35
N GLY A 163 -7.22 34.83 8.18
CA GLY A 163 -8.24 35.46 7.35
C GLY A 163 -7.71 36.46 6.33
N GLY A 164 -8.64 37.17 5.72
CA GLY A 164 -8.42 38.21 4.73
C GLY A 164 -9.77 38.75 4.31
N TYR A 165 -9.78 39.90 3.62
CA TYR A 165 -11.00 40.42 3.03
C TYR A 165 -10.68 41.38 1.89
N VAL A 166 -11.61 41.46 0.93
CA VAL A 166 -11.64 42.46 -0.13
C VAL A 166 -12.81 43.39 0.12
N ASN A 167 -12.53 44.64 0.52
CA ASN A 167 -13.57 45.65 0.71
C ASN A 167 -13.89 46.35 -0.63
N MET A 168 -15.09 46.12 -1.15
CA MET A 168 -15.55 46.63 -2.44
C MET A 168 -16.68 47.65 -2.23
N VAL A 169 -16.69 48.72 -3.02
CA VAL A 169 -17.74 49.74 -2.93
C VAL A 169 -19.09 49.10 -3.26
N GLY A 170 -20.07 49.29 -2.39
CA GLY A 170 -21.40 48.70 -2.49
C GLY A 170 -21.54 47.30 -1.88
N GLU A 171 -20.49 46.74 -1.27
CA GLU A 171 -20.54 45.47 -0.52
C GLU A 171 -20.36 45.73 0.98
N GLY A 172 -21.44 45.68 1.76
CA GLY A 172 -21.42 45.97 3.21
C GLY A 172 -22.75 46.49 3.77
N LEU A 173 -22.87 46.50 5.11
CA LEU A 173 -24.05 47.01 5.83
C LEU A 173 -24.01 48.53 6.08
N GLU A 174 -22.81 49.14 6.04
CA GLU A 174 -22.62 50.59 6.13
C GLU A 174 -22.54 51.18 4.72
N ALA A 175 -23.69 51.24 4.05
CA ALA A 175 -23.82 51.88 2.75
C ALA A 175 -24.21 53.36 2.93
N GLU A 176 -23.27 54.18 3.42
CA GLU A 176 -23.37 55.65 3.30
C GLU A 176 -22.44 56.18 2.19
N GLU A 177 -22.44 55.50 1.04
CA GLU A 177 -21.76 55.98 -0.16
C GLU A 177 -22.76 55.97 -1.32
N ASP A 178 -22.80 57.09 -2.05
CA ASP A 178 -23.70 57.41 -3.18
C ASP A 178 -24.19 56.17 -3.92
N GLU A 179 -25.49 55.85 -3.81
CA GLU A 179 -26.10 54.70 -4.51
C GLU A 179 -25.87 54.74 -6.03
N ASN A 180 -25.61 55.93 -6.57
CA ASN A 180 -25.32 56.18 -7.98
C ASN A 180 -23.85 56.04 -8.39
N TYR A 181 -22.95 55.55 -7.54
CA TYR A 181 -21.54 55.38 -7.93
C TYR A 181 -21.37 54.32 -9.05
N PRO A 182 -20.92 54.67 -10.27
CA PRO A 182 -20.92 53.75 -11.42
C PRO A 182 -20.02 52.52 -11.27
N ARG A 183 -18.99 52.60 -10.41
CA ARG A 183 -18.05 51.51 -10.13
C ARG A 183 -18.37 50.77 -8.81
N SER A 184 -19.62 50.88 -8.34
CA SER A 184 -20.16 50.11 -7.21
C SER A 184 -20.54 48.69 -7.65
N CYS A 185 -20.27 47.71 -6.79
CA CYS A 185 -20.61 46.30 -7.01
C CYS A 185 -22.13 46.11 -7.24
N LYS A 186 -22.97 46.88 -6.52
CA LYS A 186 -24.45 46.84 -6.68
C LYS A 186 -24.90 47.22 -8.09
N ASN A 187 -24.20 48.16 -8.73
CA ASN A 187 -24.52 48.72 -10.03
C ASN A 187 -24.00 47.86 -11.21
N LYS A 188 -23.29 46.75 -10.93
CA LYS A 188 -22.87 45.79 -11.96
C LYS A 188 -23.97 44.78 -12.30
N THR A 189 -23.87 44.20 -13.49
CA THR A 189 -24.81 43.17 -13.96
C THR A 189 -24.81 41.93 -13.05
N VAL A 190 -25.91 41.17 -13.04
CA VAL A 190 -26.04 39.95 -12.23
C VAL A 190 -24.88 38.97 -12.47
N GLY A 191 -24.49 38.77 -13.74
CA GLY A 191 -23.40 37.87 -14.10
C GLY A 191 -22.04 38.32 -13.56
N GLN A 192 -21.75 39.62 -13.59
CA GLN A 192 -20.51 40.18 -13.03
C GLN A 192 -20.47 40.01 -11.50
N ARG A 193 -21.59 40.26 -10.80
CA ARG A 193 -21.68 40.03 -9.36
C ARG A 193 -21.52 38.56 -8.99
N MET A 194 -22.14 37.66 -9.75
CA MET A 194 -21.96 36.22 -9.57
C MET A 194 -20.51 35.79 -9.77
N LEU A 195 -19.83 36.33 -10.79
CA LEU A 195 -18.42 36.07 -11.03
C LEU A 195 -17.56 36.52 -9.84
N ILE A 196 -17.77 37.75 -9.35
CA ILE A 196 -17.02 38.29 -8.21
C ILE A 196 -17.24 37.42 -6.96
N ILE A 197 -18.47 37.07 -6.62
CA ILE A 197 -18.80 36.28 -5.43
C ILE A 197 -18.27 34.83 -5.54
N SER A 198 -18.22 34.25 -6.74
CA SER A 198 -17.71 32.88 -6.93
C SER A 198 -16.20 32.80 -7.18
N ALA A 199 -15.55 33.93 -7.52
CA ALA A 199 -14.15 33.96 -7.93
C ALA A 199 -13.18 33.42 -6.87
N GLY A 200 -13.43 33.68 -5.58
CA GLY A 200 -12.59 33.14 -4.52
C GLY A 200 -12.61 31.60 -4.46
N VAL A 201 -13.79 30.99 -4.60
CA VAL A 201 -13.93 29.52 -4.64
C VAL A 201 -13.27 28.95 -5.89
N LEU A 202 -13.51 29.56 -7.06
CA LEU A 202 -12.91 29.15 -8.32
C LEU A 202 -11.37 29.20 -8.27
N MET A 203 -10.80 30.26 -7.68
CA MET A 203 -9.35 30.37 -7.52
C MET A 203 -8.77 29.31 -6.59
N ASN A 204 -9.47 28.92 -5.53
CA ASN A 204 -9.03 27.82 -4.66
C ASN A 204 -9.12 26.45 -5.35
N VAL A 205 -10.15 26.22 -6.17
CA VAL A 205 -10.24 25.00 -6.99
C VAL A 205 -9.08 24.94 -7.99
N LEU A 206 -8.79 26.05 -8.67
CA LEU A 206 -7.66 26.15 -9.60
C LEU A 206 -6.32 25.95 -8.87
N LEU A 207 -6.13 26.59 -7.72
CA LEU A 207 -4.95 26.39 -6.87
C LEU A 207 -4.79 24.92 -6.50
N GLY A 208 -5.86 24.28 -6.05
CA GLY A 208 -5.87 22.85 -5.74
C GLY A 208 -5.41 22.00 -6.93
N CYS A 209 -5.98 22.22 -8.11
CA CYS A 209 -5.56 21.53 -9.34
C CYS A 209 -4.07 21.71 -9.63
N VAL A 210 -3.56 22.96 -9.57
CA VAL A 210 -2.15 23.26 -9.82
C VAL A 210 -1.25 22.60 -8.76
N LEU A 211 -1.60 22.70 -7.47
CA LEU A 211 -0.83 22.09 -6.39
C LEU A 211 -0.78 20.56 -6.54
N PHE A 212 -1.90 19.91 -6.85
CA PHE A 212 -1.92 18.46 -7.09
C PHE A 212 -1.07 18.08 -8.31
N ILE A 213 -1.16 18.83 -9.41
CA ILE A 213 -0.31 18.58 -10.60
C ILE A 213 1.17 18.70 -10.23
N VAL A 214 1.57 19.78 -9.56
CA VAL A 214 2.97 20.01 -9.15
C VAL A 214 3.44 18.90 -8.21
N VAL A 215 2.67 18.58 -7.17
CA VAL A 215 3.03 17.54 -6.20
C VAL A 215 3.15 16.18 -6.88
N TYR A 216 2.20 15.77 -7.71
CA TYR A 216 2.26 14.48 -8.39
C TYR A 216 3.31 14.43 -9.49
N TYR A 217 3.62 15.56 -10.14
CA TYR A 217 4.68 15.63 -11.15
C TYR A 217 6.06 15.45 -10.52
N TYR A 218 6.33 16.09 -9.38
CA TYR A 218 7.66 16.02 -8.73
C TYR A 218 7.82 14.83 -7.78
N HIS A 219 6.78 14.44 -7.04
CA HIS A 219 6.86 13.31 -6.09
C HIS A 219 6.39 11.98 -6.68
N GLY A 220 5.73 11.99 -7.84
CA GLY A 220 5.15 10.79 -8.42
C GLY A 220 4.02 10.19 -7.57
N VAL A 221 3.56 9.01 -7.98
CA VAL A 221 2.58 8.21 -7.23
C VAL A 221 3.08 6.79 -7.18
N TRP A 222 3.16 6.22 -5.98
CA TRP A 222 3.44 4.80 -5.79
C TRP A 222 2.28 3.98 -6.34
N LYS A 223 2.57 3.06 -7.25
CA LYS A 223 1.59 2.13 -7.78
C LYS A 223 2.14 0.72 -7.66
N HIS A 224 1.25 -0.25 -7.44
CA HIS A 224 1.66 -1.65 -7.49
C HIS A 224 1.83 -2.07 -8.95
N PRO A 225 3.01 -2.61 -9.34
CA PRO A 225 3.17 -3.12 -10.69
C PRO A 225 2.18 -4.28 -10.88
N ALA A 226 1.68 -4.46 -12.10
CA ALA A 226 0.82 -5.59 -12.42
C ALA A 226 1.69 -6.86 -12.54
N VAL A 227 2.14 -7.39 -11.40
CA VAL A 227 2.92 -8.63 -11.30
C VAL A 227 2.08 -9.70 -10.62
N VAL A 228 2.07 -10.90 -11.18
CA VAL A 228 1.39 -12.06 -10.61
C VAL A 228 2.20 -12.57 -9.42
N GLY A 229 1.78 -12.25 -8.20
CA GLY A 229 2.47 -12.64 -6.97
C GLY A 229 2.10 -14.01 -6.44
N ARG A 230 0.82 -14.37 -6.59
CA ARG A 230 0.23 -15.66 -6.22
C ARG A 230 -0.88 -15.97 -7.20
N VAL A 231 -1.12 -17.25 -7.43
CA VAL A 231 -2.20 -17.75 -8.29
C VAL A 231 -3.04 -18.74 -7.50
N ASP A 232 -4.36 -18.59 -7.60
CA ASP A 232 -5.35 -19.49 -7.01
C ASP A 232 -5.58 -20.67 -7.94
N ALA A 233 -5.47 -21.89 -7.41
CA ALA A 233 -5.64 -23.11 -8.17
C ALA A 233 -7.06 -23.18 -8.78
N ALA A 234 -7.19 -23.74 -9.98
CA ALA A 234 -8.41 -23.74 -10.78
C ALA A 234 -8.99 -22.35 -11.13
N GLY A 235 -8.27 -21.25 -10.84
CA GLY A 235 -8.63 -19.90 -11.27
C GLY A 235 -8.42 -19.68 -12.78
N ALA A 236 -8.87 -18.52 -13.29
CA ALA A 236 -8.78 -18.20 -14.71
C ALA A 236 -7.33 -18.09 -15.21
N MET A 237 -6.47 -17.36 -14.47
CA MET A 237 -5.04 -17.27 -14.83
C MET A 237 -4.31 -18.60 -14.68
N TRP A 238 -4.66 -19.37 -13.65
CA TRP A 238 -4.09 -20.69 -13.43
C TRP A 238 -4.40 -21.65 -14.57
N THR A 239 -5.66 -21.69 -15.02
CA THR A 239 -6.10 -22.55 -16.12
C THR A 239 -5.34 -22.23 -17.41
N LYS A 240 -5.07 -20.95 -17.69
CA LYS A 240 -4.25 -20.53 -18.84
C LYS A 240 -2.75 -20.78 -18.66
N GLY A 241 -2.32 -21.34 -17.54
CA GLY A 241 -0.93 -21.62 -17.23
C GLY A 241 -0.07 -20.36 -17.25
N ILE A 242 -0.54 -19.32 -16.58
CA ILE A 242 0.28 -18.14 -16.25
C ILE A 242 0.94 -18.39 -14.89
N PRO A 243 2.27 -18.52 -14.83
CA PRO A 243 2.98 -18.72 -13.57
C PRO A 243 3.10 -17.41 -12.77
N THR A 244 3.41 -17.56 -11.49
CA THR A 244 3.83 -16.47 -10.62
C THR A 244 5.15 -15.86 -11.11
N GLY A 245 5.31 -14.55 -10.89
CA GLY A 245 6.43 -13.79 -11.40
C GLY A 245 6.18 -13.15 -12.77
N ALA A 246 5.07 -13.48 -13.44
CA ALA A 246 4.67 -12.85 -14.69
C ALA A 246 4.42 -11.34 -14.52
N LEU A 247 5.07 -10.52 -15.35
CA LEU A 247 4.79 -9.09 -15.46
C LEU A 247 3.79 -8.85 -16.57
N ILE A 248 2.68 -8.21 -16.23
CA ILE A 248 1.60 -7.86 -17.14
C ILE A 248 2.00 -6.58 -17.85
N THR A 249 2.27 -6.66 -19.14
CA THR A 249 2.74 -5.52 -19.95
C THR A 249 1.60 -4.85 -20.70
N LYS A 250 0.53 -5.59 -21.00
CA LYS A 250 -0.70 -5.05 -21.58
C LYS A 250 -1.94 -5.71 -20.98
N LEU A 251 -2.97 -4.91 -20.77
CA LEU A 251 -4.28 -5.32 -20.29
C LEU A 251 -5.36 -4.53 -21.02
N ASP A 252 -6.12 -5.17 -21.90
CA ASP A 252 -7.25 -4.53 -22.60
C ASP A 252 -6.94 -3.13 -23.17
N GLY A 253 -5.89 -3.04 -23.98
CA GLY A 253 -5.41 -1.79 -24.57
C GLY A 253 -4.63 -0.85 -23.64
N ILE A 254 -4.64 -1.09 -22.32
CA ILE A 254 -3.79 -0.38 -21.36
C ILE A 254 -2.36 -0.93 -21.46
N THR A 255 -1.39 -0.05 -21.72
CA THR A 255 0.04 -0.37 -21.70
C THR A 255 0.62 -0.07 -20.32
N ASP A 256 1.53 -0.93 -19.85
CA ASP A 256 2.12 -0.86 -18.51
C ASP A 256 1.05 -0.71 -17.39
N PRO A 257 0.10 -1.66 -17.30
CA PRO A 257 -0.97 -1.58 -16.32
C PRO A 257 -0.43 -1.72 -14.90
N THR A 258 -1.16 -1.15 -13.95
CA THR A 258 -0.91 -1.37 -12.52
C THR A 258 -1.80 -2.48 -11.99
N PHE A 259 -1.48 -3.04 -10.82
CA PHE A 259 -2.30 -4.08 -10.24
C PHE A 259 -3.74 -3.59 -9.96
N GLU A 260 -3.90 -2.30 -9.64
CA GLU A 260 -5.22 -1.68 -9.48
C GLU A 260 -5.98 -1.56 -10.80
N ASN A 261 -5.28 -1.33 -11.92
CA ASN A 261 -5.91 -1.36 -13.24
C ASN A 261 -6.42 -2.77 -13.56
N LEU A 262 -5.63 -3.81 -13.26
CA LEU A 262 -6.05 -5.20 -13.37
C LEU A 262 -7.30 -5.47 -12.53
N GLN A 263 -7.24 -5.16 -11.23
CA GLN A 263 -8.36 -5.37 -10.33
C GLN A 263 -9.62 -4.63 -10.80
N ARG A 264 -9.49 -3.36 -11.20
CA ARG A 264 -10.63 -2.56 -11.68
C ARG A 264 -11.22 -3.13 -12.96
N LYS A 265 -10.38 -3.49 -13.95
CA LYS A 265 -10.86 -4.03 -15.23
C LYS A 265 -11.57 -5.36 -15.04
N VAL A 266 -11.06 -6.23 -14.16
CA VAL A 266 -11.70 -7.52 -13.83
C VAL A 266 -13.02 -7.32 -13.08
N ILE A 267 -13.10 -6.41 -12.11
CA ILE A 267 -14.36 -6.16 -11.37
C ILE A 267 -15.45 -5.60 -12.30
N LEU A 268 -15.07 -4.77 -13.26
CA LEU A 268 -16.01 -4.12 -14.19
C LEU A 268 -16.34 -4.94 -15.45
N SER A 269 -15.76 -6.14 -15.61
CA SER A 269 -16.01 -6.97 -16.78
C SER A 269 -17.42 -7.53 -16.79
N ALA A 270 -18.03 -7.61 -17.98
CA ALA A 270 -19.31 -8.27 -18.16
C ALA A 270 -19.17 -9.80 -18.07
N LYS A 271 -20.28 -10.48 -17.74
CA LYS A 271 -20.31 -11.94 -17.71
C LYS A 271 -20.03 -12.49 -19.12
N GLY A 272 -19.01 -13.33 -19.26
CA GLY A 272 -18.61 -13.88 -20.56
C GLY A 272 -17.64 -12.99 -21.35
N GLU A 273 -17.25 -11.83 -20.83
CA GLU A 273 -16.26 -10.97 -21.46
C GLU A 273 -14.86 -11.57 -21.28
N GLU A 274 -14.19 -11.84 -22.40
CA GLU A 274 -12.78 -12.20 -22.41
C GLU A 274 -11.92 -10.94 -22.41
N ILE A 275 -10.90 -10.93 -21.56
CA ILE A 275 -9.99 -9.80 -21.39
C ILE A 275 -8.64 -10.19 -21.98
N PRO A 276 -8.17 -9.51 -23.05
CA PRO A 276 -6.87 -9.80 -23.63
C PRO A 276 -5.75 -9.32 -22.70
N PHE A 277 -4.81 -10.22 -22.45
CA PHE A 277 -3.76 -10.07 -21.47
C PHE A 277 -2.42 -10.45 -22.07
N THR A 278 -1.44 -9.54 -22.06
CA THR A 278 -0.06 -9.83 -22.46
C THR A 278 0.85 -9.79 -21.26
N PHE A 279 1.66 -10.83 -21.07
CA PHE A 279 2.64 -10.90 -19.99
C PHE A 279 4.01 -11.31 -20.49
N ARG A 280 5.03 -11.00 -19.68
CA ARG A 280 6.40 -11.46 -19.84
C ARG A 280 6.88 -12.23 -18.62
N MET A 281 7.68 -13.25 -18.88
CA MET A 281 8.42 -14.03 -17.88
C MET A 281 9.91 -13.75 -17.98
N PHE A 282 10.59 -13.85 -16.84
CA PHE A 282 12.02 -13.59 -16.72
C PHE A 282 12.72 -14.81 -16.11
N ASP A 283 13.97 -15.06 -16.53
CA ASP A 283 14.86 -15.98 -15.83
C ASP A 283 15.51 -15.33 -14.60
N ASP A 284 16.28 -16.11 -13.84
CA ASP A 284 17.00 -15.64 -12.64
C ASP A 284 18.06 -14.56 -12.96
N ASN A 285 18.42 -14.36 -14.24
CA ASN A 285 19.34 -13.33 -14.71
C ASN A 285 18.62 -12.07 -15.24
N GLY A 286 17.29 -12.08 -15.28
CA GLY A 286 16.46 -10.99 -15.79
C GLY A 286 16.24 -10.99 -17.30
N ASN A 287 16.61 -12.05 -18.02
CA ASN A 287 16.31 -12.18 -19.44
C ASN A 287 14.86 -12.60 -19.64
N VAL A 288 14.20 -12.03 -20.66
CA VAL A 288 12.85 -12.44 -21.03
C VAL A 288 12.89 -13.84 -21.66
N ILE A 289 12.16 -14.79 -21.06
CA ILE A 289 12.10 -16.19 -21.52
C ILE A 289 10.79 -16.53 -22.22
N GLU A 290 9.72 -15.77 -21.95
CA GLU A 290 8.41 -15.96 -22.57
C GLU A 290 7.71 -14.61 -22.65
N GLU A 291 7.04 -14.34 -23.77
CA GLU A 291 6.04 -13.28 -23.90
C GLU A 291 4.84 -13.87 -24.62
N ARG A 292 3.66 -13.82 -23.99
CA ARG A 292 2.46 -14.44 -24.52
C ARG A 292 1.25 -13.57 -24.28
N THR A 293 0.35 -13.54 -25.26
CA THR A 293 -0.99 -12.98 -25.11
C THR A 293 -1.99 -14.10 -24.93
N VAL A 294 -2.83 -13.99 -23.90
CA VAL A 294 -3.93 -14.91 -23.62
C VAL A 294 -5.20 -14.14 -23.33
N ASP A 295 -6.33 -14.72 -23.72
CA ASP A 295 -7.64 -14.19 -23.38
C ASP A 295 -8.10 -14.83 -22.06
N LEU A 296 -8.29 -13.97 -21.06
CA LEU A 296 -8.72 -14.36 -19.73
C LEU A 296 -10.21 -14.16 -19.57
N LEU A 297 -10.92 -15.22 -19.19
CA LEU A 297 -12.32 -15.14 -18.84
C LEU A 297 -12.45 -15.03 -17.31
N PRO A 298 -12.85 -13.86 -16.76
CA PRO A 298 -13.11 -13.73 -15.34
C PRO A 298 -14.22 -14.67 -14.89
N ARG A 299 -14.02 -15.28 -13.72
CA ARG A 299 -14.98 -16.18 -13.10
C ARG A 299 -15.71 -15.46 -11.97
N LEU A 300 -16.99 -15.75 -11.80
CA LEU A 300 -17.78 -15.30 -10.67
C LEU A 300 -18.48 -16.51 -10.05
N ASP A 301 -17.93 -17.04 -8.96
CA ASP A 301 -18.61 -18.09 -8.20
C ASP A 301 -19.74 -17.50 -7.35
N PRO A 302 -20.72 -18.32 -6.91
CA PRO A 302 -21.80 -17.85 -6.03
C PRO A 302 -21.33 -17.19 -4.72
N ASN A 303 -20.12 -17.51 -4.26
CA ASN A 303 -19.53 -16.96 -3.04
C ASN A 303 -18.64 -15.74 -3.29
N ASP A 304 -18.36 -15.41 -4.56
CA ASP A 304 -17.52 -14.28 -4.92
C ASP A 304 -18.38 -13.01 -5.01
N PRO A 305 -18.03 -11.92 -4.32
CA PRO A 305 -18.78 -10.67 -4.42
C PRO A 305 -18.60 -9.96 -5.77
N ASN A 306 -17.52 -10.28 -6.49
CA ASN A 306 -17.15 -9.67 -7.78
C ASN A 306 -16.44 -10.71 -8.66
N PRO A 307 -16.40 -10.51 -9.99
CA PRO A 307 -15.59 -11.36 -10.86
C PRO A 307 -14.12 -11.36 -10.45
N VAL A 308 -13.46 -12.51 -10.57
CA VAL A 308 -12.06 -12.72 -10.21
C VAL A 308 -11.33 -13.51 -11.30
N VAL A 309 -10.02 -13.27 -11.41
CA VAL A 309 -9.11 -14.05 -12.26
C VAL A 309 -8.16 -14.94 -11.44
N GLY A 310 -8.29 -14.91 -10.11
CA GLY A 310 -7.58 -15.80 -9.19
C GLY A 310 -6.10 -15.43 -8.99
N VAL A 311 -5.76 -14.15 -8.88
CA VAL A 311 -4.37 -13.73 -8.61
C VAL A 311 -4.27 -12.73 -7.46
N GLY A 312 -3.14 -12.80 -6.75
CA GLY A 312 -2.77 -11.84 -5.72
C GLY A 312 -1.53 -11.03 -6.11
N PRO A 313 -1.36 -9.82 -5.53
CA PRO A 313 -0.20 -8.99 -5.79
C PRO A 313 1.08 -9.63 -5.24
N VAL A 314 2.22 -9.25 -5.81
CA VAL A 314 3.56 -9.66 -5.34
C VAL A 314 3.82 -9.14 -3.93
N GLN A 315 4.47 -9.97 -3.10
CA GLN A 315 4.98 -9.55 -1.79
C GLN A 315 6.38 -8.98 -1.95
N GLN A 316 6.65 -7.86 -1.27
CA GLN A 316 7.96 -7.22 -1.27
C GLN A 316 8.90 -7.89 -0.25
N LEU A 317 10.20 -7.69 -0.47
CA LEU A 317 11.27 -8.12 0.46
C LEU A 317 11.57 -7.08 1.55
N ARG A 318 10.82 -5.98 1.60
CA ARG A 318 10.89 -4.97 2.66
C ARG A 318 9.86 -5.30 3.73
N LEU A 319 10.32 -5.43 4.96
CA LEU A 319 9.48 -5.56 6.14
C LEU A 319 8.71 -4.25 6.38
N PRO A 320 7.49 -4.32 6.94
CA PRO A 320 6.68 -3.15 7.17
C PRO A 320 7.43 -2.10 8.02
N PRO A 321 7.09 -0.81 7.89
CA PRO A 321 7.55 0.21 8.81
C PRO A 321 6.85 0.05 10.16
N LYS A 322 7.43 0.69 11.19
CA LYS A 322 6.79 0.74 12.50
C LYS A 322 5.49 1.52 12.39
N PRO A 323 4.33 0.97 12.82
CA PRO A 323 3.08 1.71 12.77
C PRO A 323 3.16 2.96 13.67
N GLU A 324 2.54 4.07 13.24
CA GLU A 324 2.52 5.33 14.02
C GLU A 324 1.92 5.16 15.42
N LYS A 325 1.03 4.17 15.57
CA LYS A 325 0.49 3.73 16.86
C LYS A 325 1.02 2.33 17.14
N ASP A 326 1.48 2.08 18.36
CA ASP A 326 1.95 0.76 18.80
C ASP A 326 0.77 -0.24 18.86
N LEU A 327 0.37 -0.77 17.71
CA LEU A 327 -0.78 -1.67 17.54
C LEU A 327 -0.50 -3.13 17.94
N GLY A 328 0.63 -3.40 18.62
CA GLY A 328 1.05 -4.76 18.96
C GLY A 328 1.39 -5.65 17.75
N LEU A 329 1.45 -5.06 16.55
CA LEU A 329 2.02 -5.69 15.36
C LEU A 329 3.52 -5.88 15.58
N LEU A 330 4.08 -6.94 14.99
CA LEU A 330 5.50 -7.23 15.03
C LEU A 330 6.02 -7.35 13.58
N PRO A 331 7.31 -7.07 13.33
CA PRO A 331 7.88 -7.24 11.99
C PRO A 331 7.83 -8.72 11.55
N VAL A 332 7.75 -9.64 12.52
CA VAL A 332 7.65 -11.08 12.31
C VAL A 332 6.36 -11.64 12.90
N VAL A 333 5.81 -12.66 12.25
CA VAL A 333 4.62 -13.37 12.73
C VAL A 333 4.96 -14.17 13.99
N LYS A 334 4.19 -14.01 15.07
CA LYS A 334 4.38 -14.78 16.31
C LYS A 334 4.33 -16.29 16.03
N GLY A 335 5.28 -17.03 16.60
CA GLY A 335 5.40 -18.48 16.40
C GLY A 335 6.07 -18.90 15.08
N SER A 336 6.38 -17.97 14.18
CA SER A 336 7.18 -18.28 13.00
C SER A 336 8.65 -18.50 13.38
N PRO A 337 9.42 -19.28 12.59
CA PRO A 337 10.87 -19.42 12.79
C PRO A 337 11.64 -18.08 12.78
N ALA A 338 11.09 -17.06 12.10
CA ALA A 338 11.68 -15.73 12.07
C ALA A 338 11.74 -15.03 13.44
N VAL A 339 10.91 -15.43 14.42
CA VAL A 339 10.95 -14.86 15.78
C VAL A 339 12.18 -15.33 16.57
N ALA A 340 12.66 -16.54 16.29
CA ALA A 340 13.89 -17.06 16.90
C ALA A 340 15.16 -16.56 16.18
N ALA A 341 15.00 -15.85 15.05
CA ALA A 341 16.11 -15.40 14.24
C ALA A 341 16.96 -14.36 14.97
N ARG A 342 18.28 -14.51 14.88
CA ARG A 342 19.24 -13.62 15.55
C ARG A 342 20.57 -13.59 14.80
N PRO A 343 21.34 -12.50 14.89
CA PRO A 343 22.65 -12.45 14.27
C PRO A 343 23.63 -13.30 15.05
N LEU A 344 24.11 -14.39 14.45
CA LEU A 344 25.19 -15.18 15.02
C LEU A 344 26.52 -14.53 14.60
N PRO A 345 27.36 -14.07 15.55
CA PRO A 345 28.60 -13.36 15.24
C PRO A 345 29.69 -14.36 14.80
N VAL A 346 29.51 -14.98 13.64
CA VAL A 346 30.37 -16.03 13.07
C VAL A 346 30.85 -15.57 11.70
N LYS A 347 32.15 -15.65 11.45
CA LYS A 347 32.74 -15.40 10.13
C LYS A 347 32.70 -16.68 9.27
N GLU A 348 32.80 -16.53 7.96
CA GLU A 348 32.72 -17.65 7.01
C GLU A 348 33.75 -18.78 7.29
N GLU A 349 34.95 -18.40 7.75
CA GLU A 349 36.04 -19.33 8.10
C GLU A 349 36.02 -19.79 9.56
N GLU A 350 34.95 -19.52 10.30
CA GLU A 350 34.81 -19.92 11.71
C GLU A 350 33.72 -20.99 11.87
N ILE A 351 33.93 -21.88 12.83
CA ILE A 351 32.94 -22.87 13.27
C ILE A 351 32.51 -22.57 14.69
N ILE A 352 31.23 -22.72 14.97
CA ILE A 352 30.71 -22.73 16.34
C ILE A 352 31.14 -24.06 16.96
N VAL A 353 31.61 -24.05 18.20
CA VAL A 353 31.97 -25.29 18.93
C VAL A 353 31.14 -25.50 20.18
N ALA A 354 30.67 -24.42 20.81
CA ALA A 354 29.83 -24.50 21.99
C ALA A 354 28.88 -23.31 22.06
N THR A 355 27.75 -23.47 22.74
CA THR A 355 26.79 -22.39 22.95
C THR A 355 26.13 -22.51 24.32
N THR A 356 25.48 -21.45 24.78
CA THR A 356 24.65 -21.50 25.99
C THR A 356 23.69 -22.67 25.96
N ASP A 357 23.68 -23.45 27.04
CA ASP A 357 22.77 -24.58 27.21
C ASP A 357 21.37 -24.08 27.59
N PRO A 358 20.31 -24.37 26.81
CA PRO A 358 18.96 -23.97 27.17
C PRO A 358 18.46 -24.56 28.49
N ASP A 359 18.94 -25.75 28.84
CA ASP A 359 18.56 -26.48 30.05
C ASP A 359 19.39 -26.02 31.26
N SER A 360 20.49 -25.29 31.03
CA SER A 360 21.36 -24.68 32.04
C SER A 360 21.92 -23.34 31.54
N PRO A 361 21.14 -22.23 31.57
CA PRO A 361 21.51 -20.97 30.91
C PRO A 361 22.81 -20.29 31.38
N GLU A 362 23.33 -20.69 32.54
CA GLU A 362 24.61 -20.23 33.09
C GLU A 362 25.82 -20.98 32.48
N SER A 363 25.60 -22.09 31.77
CA SER A 363 26.64 -22.95 31.22
C SER A 363 26.73 -22.84 29.70
N ILE A 364 27.95 -23.00 29.18
CA ILE A 364 28.25 -23.05 27.75
C ILE A 364 28.72 -24.48 27.45
N THR A 365 27.86 -25.26 26.80
CA THR A 365 28.12 -26.67 26.49
C THR A 365 28.46 -26.86 25.02
N GLU A 366 29.34 -27.83 24.76
CA GLU A 366 29.78 -28.16 23.40
C GLU A 366 28.60 -28.65 22.55
N ILE A 367 28.61 -28.29 21.25
CA ILE A 367 27.72 -28.89 20.27
C ILE A 367 28.48 -30.06 19.66
N LYS A 368 28.07 -31.28 20.02
CA LYS A 368 28.70 -32.50 19.51
C LYS A 368 28.50 -32.57 17.99
N HIS A 369 29.57 -32.82 17.26
CA HIS A 369 29.50 -33.12 15.83
C HIS A 369 28.66 -34.39 15.61
N GLU A 370 27.91 -34.43 14.51
CA GLU A 370 27.06 -35.57 14.19
C GLU A 370 27.94 -36.84 14.09
N LEU A 371 27.64 -37.83 14.93
CA LEU A 371 28.48 -39.01 15.23
C LEU A 371 28.86 -39.85 13.99
N GLN A 372 28.16 -39.68 12.85
CA GLN A 372 28.37 -40.45 11.63
C GLN A 372 29.02 -39.66 10.48
N SER A 373 28.87 -38.33 10.43
CA SER A 373 29.26 -37.52 9.27
C SER A 373 30.46 -36.60 9.52
N GLY A 374 30.79 -36.32 10.79
CA GLY A 374 31.77 -35.29 11.14
C GLY A 374 31.33 -33.86 10.79
N ALA A 375 30.11 -33.69 10.29
CA ALA A 375 29.52 -32.39 10.00
C ALA A 375 29.08 -31.70 11.31
N PHE A 376 29.14 -30.37 11.32
CA PHE A 376 28.63 -29.57 12.43
C PHE A 376 27.12 -29.76 12.58
N ASP A 377 26.65 -30.01 13.81
CA ASP A 377 25.24 -30.26 14.10
C ASP A 377 24.45 -28.94 14.16
N TYR A 378 24.02 -28.49 12.98
CA TYR A 378 23.15 -27.32 12.86
C TYR A 378 21.74 -27.56 13.42
N GLN A 379 21.31 -28.81 13.61
CA GLN A 379 20.01 -29.11 14.20
C GLN A 379 20.02 -28.80 15.70
N GLU A 380 21.07 -29.23 16.40
CA GLU A 380 21.26 -28.90 17.81
C GLU A 380 21.44 -27.39 18.00
N LEU A 381 22.24 -26.72 17.15
CA LEU A 381 22.33 -25.26 17.16
C LEU A 381 20.94 -24.62 17.00
N SER A 382 20.14 -25.10 16.04
CA SER A 382 18.79 -24.60 15.79
C SER A 382 17.86 -24.82 16.98
N ARG A 383 17.95 -25.98 17.65
CA ARG A 383 17.19 -26.28 18.88
C ARG A 383 17.51 -25.26 19.96
N ARG A 384 18.79 -25.00 20.21
CA ARG A 384 19.24 -24.04 21.24
C ARG A 384 18.82 -22.61 20.92
N VAL A 385 18.97 -22.17 19.67
CA VAL A 385 18.53 -20.84 19.21
C VAL A 385 17.02 -20.66 19.39
N ARG A 386 16.19 -21.69 19.13
CA ARG A 386 14.75 -21.60 19.40
C ARG A 386 14.43 -21.58 20.90
N ALA A 387 15.05 -22.46 21.69
CA ALA A 387 14.77 -22.56 23.12
C ALA A 387 15.20 -21.30 23.92
N LEU A 388 16.24 -20.60 23.45
CA LEU A 388 16.71 -19.35 24.02
C LEU A 388 16.09 -18.10 23.36
N GLN A 389 14.94 -18.22 22.68
CA GLN A 389 14.27 -17.07 22.06
C GLN A 389 14.01 -15.95 23.09
N GLY A 390 14.48 -14.73 22.79
CA GLY A 390 14.38 -13.58 23.69
C GLY A 390 15.26 -13.66 24.95
N LYS A 391 16.12 -14.66 25.07
CA LYS A 391 17.06 -14.86 26.18
C LYS A 391 18.50 -14.66 25.70
N LYS A 392 19.37 -14.24 26.63
CA LYS A 392 20.82 -14.10 26.38
C LYS A 392 21.41 -15.44 25.93
N MET A 393 22.35 -15.35 24.98
CA MET A 393 23.04 -16.51 24.42
C MET A 393 24.48 -16.09 24.13
N VAL A 394 25.42 -16.98 24.41
CA VAL A 394 26.84 -16.84 24.08
C VAL A 394 27.21 -17.99 23.15
N VAL A 395 28.06 -17.70 22.16
CA VAL A 395 28.65 -18.70 21.28
C VAL A 395 30.16 -18.70 21.44
N ARG A 396 30.76 -19.89 21.39
CA ARG A 396 32.20 -20.09 21.27
C ARG A 396 32.53 -20.47 19.83
N VAL A 397 33.46 -19.75 19.23
CA VAL A 397 33.89 -19.98 17.84
C VAL A 397 35.38 -20.30 17.75
N LEU A 398 35.75 -21.10 16.76
CA LEU A 398 37.13 -21.40 16.39
C LEU A 398 37.33 -21.22 14.88
N PRO A 399 38.52 -20.84 14.41
CA PRO A 399 38.87 -20.92 13.00
C PRO A 399 38.75 -22.36 12.48
N LYS A 400 38.31 -22.51 11.23
CA LYS A 400 38.23 -23.80 10.57
C LYS A 400 39.63 -24.42 10.44
N GLY A 401 39.79 -25.67 10.90
CA GLY A 401 41.08 -26.36 10.89
C GLY A 401 42.05 -25.93 11.99
N ALA A 402 41.59 -25.18 13.00
CA ALA A 402 42.39 -24.87 14.16
C ALA A 402 42.83 -26.13 14.93
N ASP A 403 44.04 -26.09 15.49
CA ASP A 403 44.60 -27.20 16.28
C ASP A 403 43.73 -27.53 17.50
N ALA A 404 43.80 -28.78 17.97
CA ALA A 404 43.05 -29.25 19.14
C ALA A 404 43.32 -28.46 20.44
N GLN A 405 44.38 -27.64 20.49
CA GLN A 405 44.70 -26.77 21.63
C GLN A 405 44.26 -25.30 21.45
N ALA A 406 43.68 -24.94 20.29
CA ALA A 406 43.23 -23.58 20.03
C ALA A 406 42.10 -23.19 21.01
N LYS A 407 42.24 -22.04 21.67
CA LYS A 407 41.24 -21.54 22.62
C LYS A 407 40.06 -20.92 21.87
N PRO A 408 38.81 -21.37 22.12
CA PRO A 408 37.64 -20.77 21.50
C PRO A 408 37.44 -19.30 21.91
N MET A 409 37.02 -18.47 20.98
CA MET A 409 36.62 -17.09 21.26
C MET A 409 35.15 -17.06 21.65
N GLU A 410 34.84 -16.48 22.82
CA GLU A 410 33.45 -16.23 23.24
C GLU A 410 32.92 -14.94 22.63
N ARG A 411 31.68 -14.98 22.14
CA ARG A 411 30.96 -13.82 21.61
C ARG A 411 29.52 -13.85 22.09
N GLU A 412 29.04 -12.71 22.60
CA GLU A 412 27.63 -12.53 22.93
C GLU A 412 26.79 -12.46 21.64
N VAL A 413 25.65 -13.13 21.66
CA VAL A 413 24.69 -13.12 20.56
C VAL A 413 23.66 -12.02 20.82
N PRO A 414 23.53 -11.02 19.94
CA PRO A 414 22.51 -9.98 20.07
C PRO A 414 21.09 -10.58 20.12
N LEU A 415 20.22 -9.94 20.91
CA LEU A 415 18.82 -10.36 21.05
C LEU A 415 17.94 -9.93 19.86
N GLU A 416 18.40 -8.97 19.08
CA GLU A 416 17.63 -8.32 18.03
C GLU A 416 17.60 -9.17 16.75
N GLY A 417 16.44 -9.71 16.43
CA GLY A 417 16.18 -10.40 15.15
C GLY A 417 15.84 -9.44 14.02
N PHE A 418 14.80 -9.77 13.25
CA PHE A 418 14.22 -8.89 12.24
C PHE A 418 13.59 -7.64 12.91
N GLN A 419 13.82 -6.48 12.30
CA GLN A 419 13.34 -5.19 12.74
C GLN A 419 12.37 -4.59 11.71
N TRP A 420 11.64 -3.55 12.11
CA TRP A 420 10.86 -2.75 11.18
C TRP A 420 11.77 -2.14 10.12
N ASN A 421 11.25 -1.95 8.90
CA ASN A 421 11.97 -1.40 7.74
C ASN A 421 13.19 -2.20 7.24
N ASP A 422 13.50 -3.36 7.83
CA ASP A 422 14.52 -4.25 7.29
C ASP A 422 14.18 -4.65 5.84
N THR A 423 15.19 -4.64 4.98
CA THR A 423 15.05 -5.10 3.60
C THR A 423 15.86 -6.37 3.42
N ILE A 424 15.22 -7.47 3.01
CA ILE A 424 15.92 -8.71 2.69
C ILE A 424 16.69 -8.51 1.37
N VAL A 425 18.01 -8.69 1.43
CA VAL A 425 18.90 -8.49 0.28
C VAL A 425 19.62 -9.76 -0.16
N GLY A 426 19.67 -10.77 0.71
CA GLY A 426 20.40 -12.02 0.47
C GLY A 426 19.87 -13.15 1.34
N CYS A 427 20.20 -14.38 0.96
CA CYS A 427 20.00 -15.54 1.80
C CYS A 427 21.05 -16.61 1.52
N THR A 428 21.11 -17.63 2.37
CA THR A 428 21.94 -18.83 2.15
C THR A 428 21.80 -19.33 0.72
N GLU A 429 22.93 -19.62 0.08
CA GLU A 429 22.92 -20.22 -1.24
C GLU A 429 22.68 -21.73 -1.19
N VAL A 430 22.10 -22.25 -2.27
CA VAL A 430 21.91 -23.69 -2.46
C VAL A 430 23.23 -24.30 -2.90
N GLN A 431 23.78 -25.17 -2.05
CA GLN A 431 25.08 -25.80 -2.26
C GLN A 431 24.91 -27.11 -3.01
N VAL A 432 25.60 -27.23 -4.15
CA VAL A 432 25.53 -28.41 -5.03
C VAL A 432 26.55 -29.48 -4.60
N ALA A 433 27.63 -29.09 -3.91
CA ALA A 433 28.69 -29.98 -3.46
C ALA A 433 29.28 -29.52 -2.12
N GLY A 434 29.79 -30.48 -1.34
CA GLY A 434 30.41 -30.24 -0.03
C GLY A 434 29.43 -30.29 1.15
N PRO A 435 29.95 -30.17 2.39
CA PRO A 435 29.12 -30.16 3.59
C PRO A 435 28.28 -28.88 3.64
N TYR A 436 27.03 -29.02 4.07
CA TYR A 436 26.11 -27.90 4.16
C TYR A 436 26.61 -26.83 5.15
N ASN A 437 26.61 -25.56 4.75
CA ASN A 437 26.91 -24.42 5.60
C ASN A 437 25.86 -23.31 5.42
N PRO A 438 25.06 -22.98 6.45
CA PRO A 438 24.04 -21.94 6.36
C PRO A 438 24.63 -20.52 6.24
N PHE A 439 25.88 -20.32 6.68
CA PHE A 439 26.55 -19.01 6.67
C PHE A 439 27.10 -18.61 5.29
N ARG A 440 27.06 -19.51 4.31
CA ARG A 440 27.38 -19.17 2.92
C ARG A 440 26.19 -18.44 2.29
N VAL A 441 26.21 -17.11 2.41
CA VAL A 441 25.13 -16.22 1.97
C VAL A 441 25.47 -15.61 0.63
N ARG A 442 24.49 -15.59 -0.29
CA ARG A 442 24.61 -14.90 -1.57
C ARG A 442 23.51 -13.85 -1.70
N GLU A 443 23.88 -12.67 -2.18
CA GLU A 443 22.89 -11.65 -2.52
C GLU A 443 21.86 -12.19 -3.52
N LEU A 444 20.65 -11.67 -3.40
CA LEU A 444 19.58 -11.91 -4.35
C LEU A 444 19.80 -11.03 -5.59
N PRO A 445 19.44 -11.52 -6.79
CA PRO A 445 19.50 -10.71 -8.00
C PRO A 445 18.52 -9.54 -7.89
N ARG A 446 18.75 -8.52 -8.72
CA ARG A 446 17.82 -7.40 -8.86
C ARG A 446 16.55 -7.88 -9.54
N ASP A 447 15.41 -7.32 -9.14
CA ASP A 447 14.13 -7.66 -9.74
C ASP A 447 14.02 -7.10 -11.17
N PRO A 448 13.98 -7.95 -12.22
CA PRO A 448 13.93 -7.50 -13.60
C PRO A 448 12.62 -6.83 -13.99
N ARG A 449 11.58 -6.93 -13.15
CA ARG A 449 10.26 -6.33 -13.39
C ARG A 449 10.19 -4.88 -12.95
N HIS A 450 11.23 -4.38 -12.31
CA HIS A 450 11.33 -3.02 -11.80
C HIS A 450 12.50 -2.29 -12.46
N ASN A 451 12.21 -1.24 -13.23
CA ASN A 451 13.24 -0.44 -13.90
C ASN A 451 13.98 0.53 -12.95
N SER A 452 13.47 0.72 -11.74
CA SER A 452 13.92 1.74 -10.79
C SER A 452 14.13 1.17 -9.38
N GLY A 453 15.39 0.95 -9.00
CA GLY A 453 15.80 0.75 -7.60
C GLY A 453 16.66 -0.50 -7.33
N ASP A 454 17.21 -0.57 -6.13
CA ASP A 454 17.97 -1.74 -5.61
C ASP A 454 17.06 -2.85 -5.06
N GLN A 455 15.86 -2.99 -5.64
CA GLN A 455 14.89 -4.02 -5.24
C GLN A 455 15.41 -5.40 -5.63
N ARG A 456 15.39 -6.33 -4.68
CA ARG A 456 15.79 -7.72 -4.90
C ARG A 456 14.59 -8.58 -5.27
N ASP A 457 14.84 -9.61 -6.07
CA ASP A 457 13.80 -10.46 -6.62
C ASP A 457 13.14 -11.35 -5.54
N PRO A 458 11.84 -11.14 -5.21
CA PRO A 458 11.15 -11.94 -4.20
C PRO A 458 10.87 -13.39 -4.63
N PHE A 459 10.82 -13.67 -5.93
CA PHE A 459 10.55 -15.00 -6.45
C PHE A 459 11.82 -15.86 -6.39
N VAL A 460 12.99 -15.29 -6.69
CA VAL A 460 14.28 -15.97 -6.49
C VAL A 460 14.51 -16.26 -5.00
N PHE A 461 14.13 -15.33 -4.12
CA PHE A 461 14.19 -15.57 -2.67
C PHE A 461 13.32 -16.77 -2.28
N HIS A 462 12.05 -16.80 -2.71
CA HIS A 462 11.12 -17.88 -2.41
C HIS A 462 11.57 -19.24 -2.98
N LYS A 463 12.09 -19.26 -4.21
CA LYS A 463 12.70 -20.43 -4.84
C LYS A 463 13.84 -21.00 -4.00
N ARG A 464 14.77 -20.14 -3.54
CA ARG A 464 15.85 -20.56 -2.63
C ARG A 464 15.31 -21.12 -1.31
N LEU A 465 14.26 -20.53 -0.74
CA LEU A 465 13.66 -21.05 0.50
C LEU A 465 13.09 -22.47 0.32
N ARG A 466 12.45 -22.77 -0.82
CA ARG A 466 11.95 -24.13 -1.11
C ARG A 466 13.08 -25.14 -1.24
N GLN A 467 14.14 -24.78 -1.96
CA GLN A 467 15.32 -25.63 -2.16
C GLN A 467 16.12 -25.87 -0.87
N LEU A 468 15.92 -25.03 0.15
CA LEU A 468 16.54 -25.13 1.48
C LEU A 468 15.58 -25.63 2.56
N ILE A 469 14.49 -26.31 2.19
CA ILE A 469 13.58 -26.91 3.16
C ILE A 469 14.32 -27.84 4.12
N ASP A 470 13.83 -27.89 5.37
CA ASP A 470 14.41 -28.64 6.50
C ASP A 470 15.84 -28.24 6.93
N LYS A 471 16.44 -27.22 6.29
CA LYS A 471 17.76 -26.71 6.63
C LYS A 471 17.65 -25.35 7.34
N PRO A 472 18.51 -25.07 8.35
CA PRO A 472 18.64 -23.72 8.87
C PRO A 472 19.22 -22.81 7.81
N ILE A 473 18.78 -21.56 7.76
CA ILE A 473 19.26 -20.59 6.76
C ILE A 473 19.77 -19.34 7.46
N VAL A 474 20.49 -18.52 6.73
CA VAL A 474 20.81 -17.15 7.08
C VAL A 474 20.10 -16.25 6.09
N VAL A 475 19.33 -15.30 6.61
CA VAL A 475 18.71 -14.23 5.82
C VAL A 475 19.51 -12.97 6.06
N GLN A 476 20.07 -12.41 5.00
CA GLN A 476 20.79 -11.15 5.07
C GLN A 476 19.82 -10.00 4.84
N VAL A 477 19.76 -9.12 5.83
CA VAL A 477 18.93 -7.92 5.79
C VAL A 477 19.81 -6.68 5.79
N ARG A 478 19.32 -5.65 5.13
CA ARG A 478 19.82 -4.29 5.26
C ARG A 478 18.92 -3.56 6.25
N ARG A 479 19.49 -3.06 7.34
CA ARG A 479 18.72 -2.38 8.39
C ARG A 479 18.16 -1.06 7.87
N GLY A 480 16.85 -0.89 7.98
CA GLY A 480 16.20 0.41 7.78
C GLY A 480 16.17 1.23 9.07
N ASP A 481 15.76 2.50 8.99
CA ASP A 481 15.50 3.28 10.20
C ASP A 481 14.31 2.69 10.97
N PRO A 482 14.50 2.17 12.20
CA PRO A 482 13.43 1.53 12.96
C PRO A 482 12.36 2.51 13.46
N ASN A 483 12.65 3.82 13.49
CA ASN A 483 11.73 4.86 13.93
C ASN A 483 10.88 5.41 12.78
N ASN A 484 11.21 5.05 11.55
CA ASN A 484 10.51 5.52 10.38
C ASN A 484 9.17 4.79 10.20
N SER A 485 8.08 5.55 10.20
CA SER A 485 6.72 5.05 9.98
C SER A 485 6.28 5.12 8.51
N SER A 486 7.10 5.72 7.63
CA SER A 486 6.75 5.96 6.24
C SER A 486 6.98 4.73 5.36
N LEU A 487 5.91 4.25 4.74
CA LEU A 487 5.97 3.30 3.62
C LEU A 487 6.56 3.91 2.33
N ARG A 488 6.67 5.25 2.26
CA ARG A 488 6.94 5.99 1.01
C ARG A 488 8.41 6.34 0.82
N GLU A 489 9.25 6.11 1.82
CA GLU A 489 10.67 6.39 1.68
C GLU A 489 11.36 5.34 0.81
N PRO A 490 12.42 5.73 0.07
CA PRO A 490 13.24 4.79 -0.69
C PRO A 490 13.74 3.65 0.20
N LEU A 491 14.03 2.50 -0.40
CA LEU A 491 14.71 1.40 0.32
C LEU A 491 15.96 1.96 0.99
N ALA A 492 16.25 1.54 2.22
CA ALA A 492 17.47 1.93 2.91
C ALA A 492 18.65 1.51 2.02
N GLN A 493 19.31 2.44 1.33
CA GLN A 493 20.44 2.10 0.44
C GLN A 493 21.73 1.94 1.25
N ASP A 494 21.86 2.70 2.34
CA ASP A 494 23.11 2.83 3.12
C ASP A 494 23.08 2.15 4.49
N GLY A 495 22.00 1.44 4.83
CA GLY A 495 21.88 0.73 6.09
C GLY A 495 22.92 -0.40 6.25
N PRO A 496 23.33 -0.74 7.49
CA PRO A 496 24.26 -1.85 7.72
C PRO A 496 23.63 -3.19 7.33
N LEU A 497 24.46 -4.08 6.79
CA LEU A 497 24.08 -5.46 6.50
C LEU A 497 24.19 -6.32 7.76
N VAL A 498 23.15 -7.10 8.02
CA VAL A 498 23.07 -8.02 9.15
C VAL A 498 22.63 -9.39 8.67
N ASN A 499 23.40 -10.42 9.04
CA ASN A 499 23.10 -11.81 8.73
C ASN A 499 22.32 -12.42 9.90
N LEU A 500 21.05 -12.74 9.68
CA LEU A 500 20.16 -13.34 10.69
C LEU A 500 20.07 -14.84 10.48
N PHE A 501 20.55 -15.63 11.44
CA PHE A 501 20.38 -17.08 11.42
C PHE A 501 18.94 -17.42 11.77
N VAL A 502 18.25 -18.10 10.87
CA VAL A 502 16.86 -18.54 10.98
C VAL A 502 16.85 -20.07 11.11
N PRO A 503 16.51 -20.62 12.29
CA PRO A 503 16.37 -22.07 12.44
C PRO A 503 15.18 -22.55 11.60
N PRO A 504 15.16 -23.82 11.14
CA PRO A 504 13.97 -24.38 10.49
C PRO A 504 12.80 -24.37 11.49
N ALA A 505 11.56 -24.60 11.07
CA ALA A 505 10.46 -24.88 12.00
C ALA A 505 9.77 -26.15 11.56
N TYR A 506 9.66 -27.11 12.47
CA TYR A 506 8.96 -28.35 12.22
C TYR A 506 7.57 -28.24 12.82
N HIS A 507 6.57 -28.65 12.05
CA HIS A 507 5.19 -28.73 12.51
C HIS A 507 4.89 -30.16 12.93
N PHE A 508 4.29 -30.34 14.10
CA PHE A 508 3.74 -31.63 14.48
C PHE A 508 2.45 -31.87 13.70
N THR A 509 2.37 -32.99 12.99
CA THR A 509 1.11 -33.47 12.44
C THR A 509 0.47 -34.38 13.47
N PHE A 510 -0.83 -34.27 13.69
CA PHE A 510 -1.56 -35.18 14.58
C PHE A 510 -1.85 -36.54 13.92
N GLY A 511 -1.22 -36.84 12.77
CA GLY A 511 -1.54 -37.99 11.94
C GLY A 511 -2.89 -37.89 11.21
N MET A 512 -3.60 -36.76 11.32
CA MET A 512 -4.78 -36.49 10.48
C MET A 512 -4.34 -36.30 9.03
N ARG A 513 -5.08 -36.89 8.10
CA ARG A 513 -4.83 -36.80 6.66
C ARG A 513 -6.04 -36.27 5.94
N MET A 514 -5.80 -35.48 4.91
CA MET A 514 -6.87 -35.06 4.01
C MET A 514 -7.15 -36.16 3.01
N LYS A 515 -8.43 -36.52 2.85
CA LYS A 515 -8.84 -37.39 1.74
C LYS A 515 -8.84 -36.57 0.45
N MET A 516 -8.38 -37.18 -0.65
CA MET A 516 -8.52 -36.59 -1.98
C MET A 516 -9.97 -36.20 -2.27
N GLY A 517 -10.14 -34.95 -2.74
CA GLY A 517 -11.40 -34.45 -3.24
C GLY A 517 -11.55 -34.68 -4.74
N LYS A 518 -12.66 -34.17 -5.30
CA LYS A 518 -12.84 -34.11 -6.75
C LYS A 518 -11.94 -33.02 -7.35
N VAL A 519 -11.40 -33.27 -8.54
CA VAL A 519 -10.61 -32.32 -9.32
C VAL A 519 -11.46 -31.09 -9.62
N ALA A 520 -10.99 -29.93 -9.16
CA ALA A 520 -11.70 -28.65 -9.31
C ALA A 520 -11.43 -27.97 -10.66
N GLY A 521 -10.23 -28.16 -11.21
CA GLY A 521 -9.79 -27.62 -12.50
C GLY A 521 -8.56 -28.37 -13.01
N VAL A 522 -8.23 -28.16 -14.28
CA VAL A 522 -7.02 -28.72 -14.90
C VAL A 522 -6.39 -27.60 -15.73
N ARG A 523 -5.08 -27.40 -15.59
CA ARG A 523 -4.36 -26.37 -16.33
C ARG A 523 -4.18 -26.77 -17.81
N ASP A 524 -4.36 -25.82 -18.70
CA ASP A 524 -4.17 -26.00 -20.14
C ASP A 524 -2.76 -26.51 -20.43
N ASN A 525 -2.66 -27.56 -21.26
CA ASN A 525 -1.41 -28.22 -21.63
C ASN A 525 -0.60 -28.78 -20.45
N SER A 526 -1.19 -29.03 -19.28
CA SER A 526 -0.51 -29.70 -18.16
C SER A 526 -0.37 -31.22 -18.41
N PRO A 527 0.47 -31.93 -17.62
CA PRO A 527 0.50 -33.39 -17.65
C PRO A 527 -0.88 -34.01 -17.43
N ALA A 528 -1.67 -33.48 -16.50
CA ALA A 528 -3.02 -33.95 -16.25
C ALA A 528 -3.97 -33.71 -17.44
N ALA A 529 -3.88 -32.56 -18.12
CA ALA A 529 -4.64 -32.32 -19.35
C ALA A 529 -4.28 -33.34 -20.43
N ARG A 530 -2.99 -33.63 -20.62
CA ARG A 530 -2.51 -34.63 -21.58
C ARG A 530 -2.93 -36.06 -21.20
N ALA A 531 -3.02 -36.35 -19.90
CA ALA A 531 -3.53 -37.62 -19.37
C ALA A 531 -5.06 -37.76 -19.49
N GLY A 532 -5.76 -36.70 -19.88
CA GLY A 532 -7.22 -36.69 -20.02
C GLY A 532 -7.98 -36.55 -18.70
N VAL A 533 -7.34 -35.99 -17.66
CA VAL A 533 -8.00 -35.64 -16.39
C VAL A 533 -9.03 -34.54 -16.66
N GLN A 534 -10.19 -34.65 -16.02
CA GLN A 534 -11.31 -33.72 -16.17
C GLN A 534 -11.79 -33.23 -14.81
N LYS A 535 -12.40 -32.04 -14.81
CA LYS A 535 -13.09 -31.52 -13.64
C LYS A 535 -14.16 -32.53 -13.17
N GLY A 536 -14.14 -32.86 -11.88
CA GLY A 536 -15.04 -33.83 -11.27
C GLY A 536 -14.46 -35.24 -11.08
N ASP A 537 -13.33 -35.56 -11.71
CA ASP A 537 -12.61 -36.82 -11.46
C ASP A 537 -12.08 -36.87 -10.02
N GLU A 538 -11.88 -38.08 -9.47
CA GLU A 538 -11.17 -38.28 -8.19
C GLU A 538 -9.83 -38.97 -8.50
N LEU A 539 -8.71 -38.37 -8.08
CA LEU A 539 -7.40 -38.98 -8.23
C LEU A 539 -7.21 -40.03 -7.13
N ILE A 540 -7.04 -41.30 -7.51
CA ILE A 540 -7.00 -42.43 -6.56
C ILE A 540 -5.63 -43.13 -6.50
N LYS A 541 -4.78 -42.97 -7.53
CA LYS A 541 -3.41 -43.49 -7.51
C LYS A 541 -2.48 -42.63 -8.35
N VAL A 542 -1.25 -42.47 -7.87
CA VAL A 542 -0.16 -41.81 -8.62
C VAL A 542 1.07 -42.70 -8.62
N VAL A 543 1.68 -42.88 -9.80
CA VAL A 543 2.94 -43.58 -9.97
C VAL A 543 3.90 -42.68 -10.74
N LEU A 544 5.02 -42.32 -10.12
CA LEU A 544 6.12 -41.60 -10.76
C LEU A 544 7.17 -42.63 -11.20
N ILE A 545 7.54 -42.60 -12.47
CA ILE A 545 8.55 -43.49 -13.08
C ILE A 545 9.69 -42.68 -13.68
N ASP A 546 10.89 -43.25 -13.69
CA ASP A 546 12.06 -42.65 -14.35
C ASP A 546 12.11 -42.95 -15.87
N GLU A 547 13.19 -42.53 -16.53
CA GLU A 547 13.41 -42.74 -17.97
C GLU A 547 13.44 -44.23 -18.37
N HIS A 548 13.78 -45.11 -17.44
CA HIS A 548 13.87 -46.56 -17.64
C HIS A 548 12.57 -47.30 -17.28
N GLY A 549 11.56 -46.57 -16.78
CA GLY A 549 10.28 -47.14 -16.36
C GLY A 549 10.26 -47.69 -14.94
N GLU A 550 11.32 -47.44 -14.15
CA GLU A 550 11.38 -47.88 -12.75
C GLU A 550 10.58 -46.92 -11.86
N PRO A 551 9.76 -47.44 -10.92
CA PRO A 551 8.95 -46.62 -10.04
C PRO A 551 9.80 -45.89 -8.98
N LEU A 552 9.76 -44.56 -8.99
CA LEU A 552 10.36 -43.69 -7.98
C LEU A 552 9.40 -43.43 -6.81
N TYR A 553 8.10 -43.47 -7.10
CA TYR A 553 7.00 -43.30 -6.16
C TYR A 553 5.77 -44.04 -6.67
N ALA A 554 5.04 -44.69 -5.78
CA ALA A 554 3.75 -45.29 -6.07
C ALA A 554 2.90 -45.26 -4.80
N SER A 555 1.74 -44.62 -4.84
CA SER A 555 0.80 -44.60 -3.71
C SER A 555 -0.64 -44.53 -4.21
N ASP A 556 -1.51 -45.27 -3.54
CA ASP A 556 -2.98 -45.19 -3.60
C ASP A 556 -3.58 -44.50 -2.36
N ASP A 557 -2.75 -44.26 -1.33
CA ASP A 557 -3.11 -43.51 -0.12
C ASP A 557 -2.62 -42.07 -0.25
N LEU A 558 -3.39 -41.31 -1.02
CA LEU A 558 -3.07 -39.95 -1.43
C LEU A 558 -3.61 -38.92 -0.43
N ASP A 559 -2.76 -37.94 -0.11
CA ASP A 559 -3.12 -36.77 0.68
C ASP A 559 -2.77 -35.51 -0.14
N PRO A 560 -3.74 -34.66 -0.49
CA PRO A 560 -3.50 -33.52 -1.36
C PRO A 560 -2.52 -32.49 -0.78
N GLU A 561 -2.37 -32.43 0.54
CA GLU A 561 -1.42 -31.51 1.19
C GLU A 561 0.02 -32.04 1.11
N ARG A 562 0.21 -33.36 1.19
CA ARG A 562 1.53 -34.01 1.21
C ARG A 562 2.03 -34.42 -0.17
N LEU A 563 1.12 -34.80 -1.05
CA LEU A 563 1.42 -35.40 -2.34
C LEU A 563 2.37 -34.55 -3.20
N PRO A 564 2.21 -33.22 -3.35
CA PRO A 564 3.15 -32.41 -4.13
C PRO A 564 4.58 -32.53 -3.60
N PHE A 565 4.75 -32.52 -2.27
CA PHE A 565 6.05 -32.63 -1.62
C PHE A 565 6.66 -34.03 -1.77
N GLU A 566 5.86 -35.08 -1.61
CA GLU A 566 6.32 -36.46 -1.78
C GLU A 566 6.77 -36.76 -3.21
N LEU A 567 6.04 -36.26 -4.20
CA LEU A 567 6.40 -36.40 -5.61
C LEU A 567 7.68 -35.62 -5.94
N MET A 568 7.83 -34.40 -5.41
CA MET A 568 9.03 -33.59 -5.58
C MET A 568 10.26 -34.29 -4.97
N GLN A 569 10.16 -34.81 -3.75
CA GLN A 569 11.24 -35.60 -3.15
C GLN A 569 11.57 -36.84 -3.97
N ALA A 570 10.57 -37.57 -4.46
CA ALA A 570 10.79 -38.75 -5.27
C ALA A 570 11.46 -38.41 -6.61
N ALA A 571 11.03 -37.33 -7.27
CA ALA A 571 11.63 -36.85 -8.51
C ALA A 571 13.10 -36.40 -8.30
N ALA A 572 13.42 -35.81 -7.15
CA ALA A 572 14.78 -35.39 -6.80
C ALA A 572 15.76 -36.56 -6.57
N LYS A 573 15.28 -37.79 -6.32
CA LYS A 573 16.16 -38.96 -6.09
C LYS A 573 17.00 -39.34 -7.30
N ARG A 574 16.49 -39.13 -8.52
CA ARG A 574 17.20 -39.46 -9.76
C ARG A 574 17.08 -38.30 -10.76
N PRO A 575 18.20 -37.74 -11.27
CA PRO A 575 18.16 -36.77 -12.35
C PRO A 575 17.73 -37.45 -13.66
N GLY A 576 17.21 -36.68 -14.62
CA GLY A 576 16.69 -37.17 -15.90
C GLY A 576 15.20 -36.87 -16.09
N LYS A 577 14.63 -37.24 -17.23
CA LYS A 577 13.19 -37.12 -17.49
C LYS A 577 12.41 -38.10 -16.62
N LYS A 578 11.22 -37.68 -16.20
CA LYS A 578 10.30 -38.55 -15.46
C LYS A 578 8.96 -38.57 -16.16
N LYS A 579 8.23 -39.66 -15.97
CA LYS A 579 6.83 -39.75 -16.36
C LYS A 579 5.98 -40.03 -15.14
N VAL A 580 4.74 -39.59 -15.19
CA VAL A 580 3.75 -39.84 -14.17
C VAL A 580 2.55 -40.54 -14.79
N MET A 581 2.08 -41.57 -14.11
CA MET A 581 0.90 -42.34 -14.46
C MET A 581 -0.15 -42.11 -13.38
N LEU A 582 -1.36 -41.76 -13.81
CA LEU A 582 -2.47 -41.40 -12.93
C LEU A 582 -3.56 -42.46 -13.04
N THR A 583 -4.15 -42.85 -11.92
CA THR A 583 -5.42 -43.59 -11.91
C THR A 583 -6.50 -42.69 -11.34
N LEU A 584 -7.57 -42.52 -12.11
CA LEU A 584 -8.69 -41.65 -11.82
C LEU A 584 -9.93 -42.49 -11.59
N ARG A 585 -10.83 -42.02 -10.73
CA ARG A 585 -12.21 -42.50 -10.66
C ARG A 585 -13.12 -41.47 -11.31
N ARG A 586 -13.85 -41.89 -12.34
CA ARG A 586 -14.79 -41.06 -13.10
C ARG A 586 -16.21 -41.61 -13.00
N GLU A 587 -17.16 -40.74 -12.70
CA GLU A 587 -18.58 -41.07 -12.75
C GLU A 587 -19.08 -40.98 -14.20
N LEU A 588 -19.36 -42.13 -14.82
CA LEU A 588 -19.95 -42.24 -16.16
C LEU A 588 -21.31 -42.90 -16.03
N GLU A 589 -22.38 -42.23 -16.50
CA GLU A 589 -23.75 -42.79 -16.49
C GLU A 589 -24.22 -43.30 -15.10
N ARG A 590 -23.80 -42.60 -14.03
CA ARG A 590 -24.05 -42.97 -12.61
C ARG A 590 -23.30 -44.22 -12.11
N VAL A 591 -22.33 -44.73 -12.87
CA VAL A 591 -21.41 -45.78 -12.45
C VAL A 591 -20.00 -45.20 -12.31
N ALA A 592 -19.35 -45.41 -11.17
CA ALA A 592 -17.96 -45.04 -10.98
C ALA A 592 -17.06 -46.08 -11.67
N LYS A 593 -16.17 -45.61 -12.57
CA LYS A 593 -15.17 -46.45 -13.23
C LYS A 593 -13.77 -45.92 -12.93
N ASP A 594 -12.87 -46.83 -12.58
CA ASP A 594 -11.46 -46.52 -12.40
C ASP A 594 -10.75 -46.60 -13.77
N ILE A 595 -10.04 -45.54 -14.12
CA ILE A 595 -9.37 -45.33 -15.42
C ILE A 595 -7.89 -45.08 -15.13
N THR A 596 -7.01 -45.95 -15.61
CA THR A 596 -5.56 -45.69 -15.59
C THR A 596 -5.18 -44.99 -16.87
N CYS A 597 -4.63 -43.79 -16.75
CA CYS A 597 -4.16 -42.97 -17.85
C CYS A 597 -2.80 -43.45 -18.37
N GLU A 598 -2.49 -43.12 -19.62
CA GLU A 598 -1.15 -43.33 -20.17
C GLU A 598 -0.10 -42.49 -19.42
N PRO A 599 1.16 -42.96 -19.30
CA PRO A 599 2.23 -42.18 -18.67
C PRO A 599 2.51 -40.88 -19.42
N VAL A 600 2.42 -39.75 -18.71
CA VAL A 600 2.69 -38.40 -19.24
C VAL A 600 3.97 -37.83 -18.66
N GLU A 601 4.63 -36.92 -19.40
CA GLU A 601 5.86 -36.27 -18.94
C GLU A 601 5.63 -35.41 -17.69
N TRP A 602 6.51 -35.56 -16.70
CA TRP A 602 6.56 -34.76 -15.48
C TRP A 602 7.10 -33.35 -15.76
N GLU A 603 6.37 -32.30 -15.37
CA GLU A 603 6.78 -30.92 -15.62
C GLU A 603 7.45 -30.27 -14.40
N GLU A 604 8.79 -30.24 -14.42
CA GLU A 604 9.60 -29.61 -13.36
C GLU A 604 9.49 -28.08 -13.32
N ARG A 605 9.09 -27.44 -14.44
CA ARG A 605 8.98 -25.97 -14.54
C ARG A 605 8.05 -25.33 -13.50
N TRP A 606 7.11 -26.10 -12.94
CA TRP A 606 6.12 -25.62 -11.97
C TRP A 606 6.52 -25.87 -10.51
N GLU A 607 7.68 -26.49 -10.27
CA GLU A 607 8.16 -26.84 -8.93
C GLU A 607 8.31 -25.63 -8.00
N ASP A 608 8.72 -24.49 -8.56
CA ASP A 608 8.93 -23.24 -7.82
C ASP A 608 7.71 -22.30 -7.85
N ASP A 609 6.65 -22.66 -8.58
CA ASP A 609 5.50 -21.78 -8.77
C ASP A 609 4.66 -21.65 -7.49
N ARG A 610 4.22 -20.43 -7.17
CA ARG A 610 3.49 -20.14 -5.92
C ARG A 610 1.98 -20.23 -6.11
N GLU A 611 1.52 -21.45 -6.38
CA GLU A 611 0.13 -21.84 -6.39
C GLU A 611 -0.35 -21.99 -4.94
N ALA A 612 -1.03 -20.99 -4.40
CA ALA A 612 -1.43 -20.95 -2.99
C ALA A 612 -2.93 -20.68 -2.86
N ALA A 613 -3.59 -21.43 -1.98
CA ALA A 613 -4.98 -21.19 -1.62
C ALA A 613 -5.18 -19.73 -1.16
N LEU A 614 -5.98 -18.97 -1.91
CA LEU A 614 -6.32 -17.59 -1.54
C LEU A 614 -7.46 -17.54 -0.53
N ALA A 615 -8.32 -18.56 -0.49
CA ALA A 615 -9.42 -18.70 0.46
C ALA A 615 -9.47 -20.12 1.05
N ALA A 616 -10.19 -20.28 2.16
CA ALA A 616 -10.37 -21.60 2.79
C ALA A 616 -11.11 -22.62 1.90
N ALA A 617 -11.87 -22.13 0.91
CA ALA A 617 -12.55 -22.96 -0.08
C ALA A 617 -11.74 -23.17 -1.38
N SER A 618 -10.54 -22.59 -1.47
CA SER A 618 -9.68 -22.78 -2.63
C SER A 618 -9.25 -24.25 -2.74
N PRO A 619 -9.23 -24.84 -3.95
CA PRO A 619 -8.69 -26.17 -4.15
C PRO A 619 -7.19 -26.20 -3.86
N LEU A 620 -6.69 -27.37 -3.48
CA LEU A 620 -5.26 -27.60 -3.25
C LEU A 620 -4.60 -28.03 -4.57
N PRO A 621 -3.58 -27.30 -5.05
CA PRO A 621 -2.92 -27.62 -6.31
C PRO A 621 -1.94 -28.79 -6.16
N ILE A 622 -1.76 -29.53 -7.26
CA ILE A 622 -0.59 -30.35 -7.51
C ILE A 622 0.18 -29.72 -8.69
N PRO A 623 1.08 -28.75 -8.45
CA PRO A 623 1.61 -27.86 -9.48
C PRO A 623 2.23 -28.58 -10.68
N GLN A 624 3.01 -29.64 -10.44
CA GLN A 624 3.70 -30.37 -11.49
C GLN A 624 2.76 -31.23 -12.33
N LEU A 625 1.58 -31.58 -11.82
CA LEU A 625 0.52 -32.23 -12.60
C LEU A 625 -0.41 -31.21 -13.28
N GLY A 626 -0.51 -30.00 -12.72
CA GLY A 626 -1.45 -28.97 -13.14
C GLY A 626 -2.90 -29.38 -12.90
N VAL A 627 -3.19 -29.83 -11.67
CA VAL A 627 -4.50 -30.27 -11.15
C VAL A 627 -4.84 -29.51 -9.89
#